data_AF-R2TBU2-F1
#
_entry.id   AF-R2TBU2-F1
#
_cell.length_a   1.000
_cell.length_b   1.000
_cell.length_c   1.000
_cell.angle_alpha   90.00
_cell.angle_beta   90.00
_cell.angle_gamma   90.00
#
_symmetry.space_group_name_H-M   'P 1'
#
loop_
_entity.id
_entity.type
_entity.pdbx_description
1 polymer ?
#
loop_
_entity_poly.entity_id
_entity_poly.type
_entity_poly.pdbx_seq_one_letter_code
_entity_poly.pdbx_strand_id
1 'polypeptide(L)'
;MKQRRKNRRTLYLVIAFSCLLLLIGGSYLVYATMTATDREENDFRVGQVETSIVEDFEVRTEVPKDFSVKKEVSIKNNGSINQFVRVMVSPQVQAEIAGDAQNKQILPLKIGTDLILEEMTTSDWLDGGDGYYYYIKEAVKPGKETSELFKKVKLSDQLRDRYHDAKLSIILKAETINCAEFAYRDAWWQGNTPTTAPLKDVDDALKTKVDK
;
A
#
# COMPACT_ATOMS: atom_id res chain seq x y z
N MET A 1 -80.56 -33.97 -39.58
CA MET A 1 -80.10 -32.90 -38.65
C MET A 1 -79.08 -33.31 -37.57
N LYS A 2 -78.88 -34.61 -37.23
CA LYS A 2 -77.96 -35.04 -36.13
C LYS A 2 -76.45 -34.91 -36.41
N GLN A 3 -76.01 -34.97 -37.68
CA GLN A 3 -74.58 -35.01 -38.04
C GLN A 3 -73.88 -33.64 -37.91
N ARG A 4 -74.55 -32.53 -38.24
CA ARG A 4 -74.03 -31.15 -38.05
C ARG A 4 -73.80 -30.78 -36.58
N ARG A 5 -74.59 -31.31 -35.64
CA ARG A 5 -74.39 -31.08 -34.18
C ARG A 5 -73.18 -31.84 -33.63
N LYS A 6 -72.87 -33.04 -34.17
CA LYS A 6 -71.73 -33.87 -33.73
C LYS A 6 -70.39 -33.21 -34.12
N ASN A 7 -70.28 -32.68 -35.34
CA ASN A 7 -69.09 -31.96 -35.82
C ASN A 7 -68.83 -30.65 -35.05
N ARG A 8 -69.88 -29.93 -34.62
CA ARG A 8 -69.75 -28.75 -33.77
C ARG A 8 -69.26 -29.11 -32.35
N ARG A 9 -69.74 -30.22 -31.78
CA ARG A 9 -69.27 -30.71 -30.46
C ARG A 9 -67.80 -31.14 -30.49
N THR A 10 -67.36 -31.85 -31.53
CA THR A 10 -65.93 -32.17 -31.70
C THR A 10 -65.08 -30.92 -31.93
N LEU A 11 -65.60 -29.91 -32.65
CA LEU A 11 -64.92 -28.63 -32.82
C LEU A 11 -64.73 -27.90 -31.47
N TYR A 12 -65.77 -27.83 -30.62
CA TYR A 12 -65.66 -27.23 -29.29
C TYR A 12 -64.71 -28.01 -28.38
N LEU A 13 -64.65 -29.35 -28.49
CA LEU A 13 -63.70 -30.17 -27.72
C LEU A 13 -62.25 -29.92 -28.13
N VAL A 14 -61.97 -29.78 -29.43
CA VAL A 14 -60.62 -29.46 -29.94
C VAL A 14 -60.20 -28.06 -29.49
N ILE A 15 -61.10 -27.08 -29.55
CA ILE A 15 -60.84 -25.72 -29.06
C ILE A 15 -60.55 -25.74 -27.56
N ALA A 16 -61.39 -26.42 -26.77
CA ALA A 16 -61.19 -26.52 -25.32
C ALA A 16 -59.86 -27.20 -24.96
N PHE A 17 -59.48 -28.25 -25.69
CA PHE A 17 -58.19 -28.92 -25.52
C PHE A 17 -57.01 -28.02 -25.90
N SER A 18 -57.13 -27.23 -26.97
CA SER A 18 -56.10 -26.26 -27.36
C SER A 18 -55.94 -25.13 -26.34
N CYS A 19 -57.03 -24.64 -25.74
CA CYS A 19 -56.99 -23.65 -24.67
C CYS A 19 -56.33 -24.20 -23.40
N LEU A 20 -56.57 -25.48 -23.08
CA LEU A 20 -55.94 -26.14 -21.95
C LEU A 20 -54.43 -26.28 -22.15
N LEU A 21 -53.99 -26.64 -23.35
CA LEU A 21 -52.56 -26.71 -23.69
C LEU A 21 -51.87 -25.35 -23.63
N LEU A 22 -52.55 -24.27 -24.04
CA LEU A 22 -52.03 -22.91 -23.93
C LEU A 22 -51.92 -22.45 -22.47
N LEU A 23 -52.87 -22.83 -21.60
CA LEU A 23 -52.81 -22.54 -20.17
C LEU A 23 -51.63 -23.25 -19.48
N ILE A 24 -51.41 -24.52 -19.81
CA ILE A 24 -50.31 -25.30 -19.23
C ILE A 24 -48.97 -24.81 -19.80
N GLY A 25 -48.84 -24.70 -21.12
CA GLY A 25 -47.61 -24.25 -21.77
C GLY A 25 -47.24 -22.81 -21.40
N GLY A 26 -48.23 -21.91 -21.36
CA GLY A 26 -48.04 -20.52 -20.95
C GLY A 26 -47.62 -20.37 -19.49
N SER A 27 -48.19 -21.16 -18.58
CA SER A 27 -47.82 -21.12 -17.16
C SER A 27 -46.39 -21.61 -16.90
N TYR A 28 -45.92 -22.63 -17.62
CA TYR A 28 -44.52 -23.08 -17.55
C TYR A 28 -43.52 -22.02 -18.05
N LEU A 29 -43.83 -21.35 -19.17
CA LEU A 29 -42.96 -20.29 -19.71
C LEU A 29 -42.86 -19.10 -18.74
N VAL A 30 -43.99 -18.67 -18.18
CA VAL A 30 -44.03 -17.59 -17.18
C VAL A 30 -43.25 -18.00 -15.93
N TYR A 31 -43.47 -19.21 -15.41
CA TYR A 31 -42.75 -19.70 -14.22
C TYR A 31 -41.23 -19.74 -14.44
N ALA A 32 -40.77 -20.20 -15.62
CA ALA A 32 -39.35 -20.21 -15.96
C ALA A 32 -38.77 -18.79 -16.03
N THR A 33 -39.47 -17.84 -16.64
CA THR A 33 -39.00 -16.43 -16.72
C THR A 33 -39.04 -15.71 -15.37
N MET A 34 -39.98 -16.05 -14.48
CA MET A 34 -40.05 -15.46 -13.13
C MET A 34 -39.06 -16.11 -12.15
N THR A 35 -38.63 -17.34 -12.42
CA THR A 35 -37.65 -18.07 -11.60
C THR A 35 -36.22 -17.91 -12.11
N ALA A 36 -36.04 -17.43 -13.36
CA ALA A 36 -34.77 -16.97 -13.88
C ALA A 36 -34.28 -15.80 -13.03
N THR A 37 -33.48 -16.13 -12.03
CA THR A 37 -32.78 -15.18 -11.20
C THR A 37 -31.44 -14.94 -11.86
N ASP A 38 -31.29 -13.77 -12.49
CA ASP A 38 -29.97 -13.28 -12.87
C ASP A 38 -29.18 -13.06 -11.57
N ARG A 39 -28.38 -14.06 -11.19
CA ARG A 39 -27.38 -13.90 -10.14
C ARG A 39 -26.20 -13.15 -10.73
N GLU A 40 -26.25 -11.84 -10.62
CA GLU A 40 -25.05 -11.02 -10.70
C GLU A 40 -24.23 -11.27 -9.41
N GLU A 41 -23.23 -12.14 -9.48
CA GLU A 41 -22.24 -12.26 -8.41
C GLU A 41 -21.41 -10.98 -8.38
N ASN A 42 -21.67 -10.13 -7.39
CA ASN A 42 -20.85 -8.96 -7.12
C ASN A 42 -19.50 -9.43 -6.55
N ASP A 43 -18.52 -9.66 -7.42
CA ASP A 43 -17.13 -9.95 -7.02
C ASP A 43 -16.49 -8.66 -6.48
N PHE A 44 -16.77 -8.36 -5.20
CA PHE A 44 -16.15 -7.26 -4.48
C PHE A 44 -14.68 -7.58 -4.20
N ARG A 45 -13.79 -7.23 -5.15
CA ARG A 45 -12.35 -7.29 -4.93
C ARG A 45 -11.90 -6.09 -4.11
N VAL A 46 -11.73 -6.29 -2.80
CA VAL A 46 -11.11 -5.28 -1.93
C VAL A 46 -9.62 -5.19 -2.28
N GLY A 47 -9.15 -3.98 -2.57
CA GLY A 47 -7.73 -3.72 -2.82
C GLY A 47 -6.88 -4.03 -1.60
N GLN A 48 -5.77 -4.74 -1.79
CA GLN A 48 -4.86 -5.15 -0.72
C GLN A 48 -3.64 -4.22 -0.68
N VAL A 49 -3.41 -3.62 0.49
CA VAL A 49 -2.18 -2.89 0.79
C VAL A 49 -1.19 -3.85 1.42
N GLU A 50 -0.08 -4.09 0.73
CA GLU A 50 1.03 -4.91 1.20
C GLU A 50 2.35 -4.34 0.66
N THR A 51 3.36 -4.28 1.52
CA THR A 51 4.64 -3.66 1.21
C THR A 51 5.79 -4.43 1.86
N SER A 52 6.97 -4.35 1.27
CA SER A 52 8.21 -4.85 1.88
C SER A 52 9.34 -3.85 1.72
N ILE A 53 10.19 -3.75 2.74
CA ILE A 53 11.45 -3.04 2.66
C ILE A 53 12.44 -3.94 1.93
N VAL A 54 13.02 -3.44 0.84
CA VAL A 54 14.14 -4.06 0.15
C VAL A 54 15.39 -3.33 0.61
N GLU A 55 16.28 -4.04 1.28
CA GLU A 55 17.56 -3.49 1.70
C GLU A 55 18.73 -4.37 1.27
N ASP A 56 19.77 -3.73 0.73
CA ASP A 56 21.09 -4.35 0.56
C ASP A 56 22.01 -3.77 1.64
N PHE A 57 22.20 -4.55 2.70
CA PHE A 57 23.04 -4.19 3.83
C PHE A 57 23.96 -5.35 4.22
N GLU A 58 25.25 -5.18 3.96
CA GLU A 58 26.26 -6.08 4.49
C GLU A 58 26.43 -5.82 5.99
N VAL A 59 26.00 -6.77 6.83
CA VAL A 59 26.23 -6.73 8.27
C VAL A 59 27.73 -6.81 8.52
N ARG A 60 28.35 -5.70 8.96
CA ARG A 60 29.75 -5.66 9.37
C ARG A 60 29.84 -5.53 10.89
N THR A 61 30.77 -6.25 11.48
CA THR A 61 31.07 -6.22 12.93
C THR A 61 31.83 -4.98 13.36
N GLU A 62 32.39 -4.23 12.41
CA GLU A 62 33.18 -3.01 12.65
C GLU A 62 32.82 -1.96 11.58
N VAL A 63 32.65 -0.69 11.99
CA VAL A 63 32.50 0.44 11.08
C VAL A 63 33.91 0.96 10.77
N PRO A 64 34.45 0.79 9.56
CA PRO A 64 35.81 1.23 9.26
C PRO A 64 35.92 2.75 9.39
N LYS A 65 37.04 3.23 9.98
CA LYS A 65 37.24 4.63 10.41
C LYS A 65 37.03 5.69 9.31
N ASP A 66 37.18 5.33 8.05
CA ASP A 66 37.12 6.26 6.91
C ASP A 66 36.02 5.94 5.88
N PHE A 67 35.11 4.99 6.16
CA PHE A 67 34.18 4.51 5.13
C PHE A 67 32.70 4.69 5.47
N SER A 68 31.99 5.24 4.49
CA SER A 68 30.55 5.09 4.35
C SER A 68 30.19 3.62 4.22
N VAL A 69 29.20 3.17 5.00
CA VAL A 69 28.69 1.80 4.93
C VAL A 69 27.60 1.75 3.88
N LYS A 70 27.70 0.81 2.93
CA LYS A 70 26.66 0.57 1.93
C LYS A 70 25.38 0.12 2.65
N LYS A 71 24.29 0.84 2.43
CA LYS A 71 22.95 0.51 2.86
C LYS A 71 21.99 1.10 1.86
N GLU A 72 21.59 0.32 0.87
CA GLU A 72 20.60 0.72 -0.12
C GLU A 72 19.22 0.36 0.40
N VAL A 73 18.29 1.32 0.39
CA VAL A 73 16.95 1.15 0.95
C VAL A 73 15.90 1.56 -0.06
N SER A 74 15.00 0.66 -0.42
CA SER A 74 13.88 0.89 -1.33
C SER A 74 12.64 0.16 -0.83
N ILE A 75 11.46 0.61 -1.26
CA ILE A 75 10.19 0.05 -0.82
C ILE A 75 9.46 -0.56 -2.01
N LYS A 76 9.10 -1.84 -1.88
CA LYS A 76 8.38 -2.59 -2.91
C LYS A 76 6.92 -2.74 -2.54
N ASN A 77 6.04 -2.40 -3.48
CA ASN A 77 4.62 -2.65 -3.38
C ASN A 77 4.32 -4.10 -3.80
N ASN A 78 3.97 -4.95 -2.83
CA ASN A 78 3.55 -6.34 -3.07
C ASN A 78 2.02 -6.49 -3.10
N GLY A 79 1.29 -5.40 -2.85
CA GLY A 79 -0.17 -5.36 -2.85
C GLY A 79 -0.77 -5.35 -4.26
N SER A 80 -2.09 -5.17 -4.31
CA SER A 80 -2.87 -5.19 -5.56
C SER A 80 -3.32 -3.81 -6.04
N ILE A 81 -3.03 -2.75 -5.29
CA ILE A 81 -3.38 -1.36 -5.61
C ILE A 81 -2.17 -0.42 -5.56
N ASN A 82 -2.30 0.77 -6.14
CA ASN A 82 -1.31 1.83 -6.03
C ASN A 82 -1.15 2.27 -4.57
N GLN A 83 0.09 2.59 -4.17
CA GLN A 83 0.42 2.98 -2.80
C GLN A 83 1.26 4.24 -2.77
N PHE A 84 0.92 5.16 -1.87
CA PHE A 84 1.88 6.16 -1.39
C PHE A 84 2.73 5.56 -0.28
N VAL A 85 3.98 6.01 -0.20
CA VAL A 85 5.00 5.42 0.67
C VAL A 85 5.67 6.51 1.49
N ARG A 86 5.82 6.28 2.80
CA ARG A 86 6.73 7.03 3.66
C ARG A 86 7.61 6.08 4.48
N VAL A 87 8.83 6.51 4.79
CA VAL A 87 9.81 5.70 5.54
C VAL A 87 10.36 6.52 6.69
N MET A 88 10.25 5.98 7.90
CA MET A 88 10.98 6.47 9.06
C MET A 88 12.33 5.78 9.15
N VAL A 89 13.38 6.57 9.35
CA VAL A 89 14.75 6.10 9.53
C VAL A 89 15.18 6.43 10.95
N SER A 90 15.41 5.41 11.78
CA SER A 90 15.79 5.56 13.18
C SER A 90 17.15 4.91 13.43
N PRO A 91 18.26 5.68 13.30
CA PRO A 91 19.59 5.20 13.61
C PRO A 91 19.83 5.20 15.12
N GLN A 92 20.49 4.16 15.61
CA GLN A 92 20.86 4.01 17.01
C GLN A 92 22.19 3.29 17.15
N VAL A 93 22.93 3.58 18.22
CA VAL A 93 24.18 2.89 18.57
C VAL A 93 24.00 2.19 19.90
N GLN A 94 24.56 0.99 19.99
CA GLN A 94 24.70 0.29 21.26
C GLN A 94 26.10 0.54 21.82
N ALA A 95 26.20 1.29 22.91
CA ALA A 95 27.45 1.69 23.55
C ALA A 95 27.52 1.21 25.00
N GLU A 96 28.73 1.08 25.55
CA GLU A 96 28.93 0.76 26.97
C GLU A 96 28.43 1.90 27.87
N ILE A 97 28.02 1.53 29.08
CA ILE A 97 27.62 2.49 30.11
C ILE A 97 28.89 2.91 30.88
N ALA A 98 29.09 4.22 31.02
CA ALA A 98 30.22 4.73 31.80
C ALA A 98 30.14 4.22 33.25
N GLY A 99 31.14 3.43 33.67
CA GLY A 99 31.18 2.82 35.01
C GLY A 99 30.51 1.44 35.12
N ASP A 100 29.97 0.90 34.03
CA ASP A 100 29.37 -0.44 34.00
C ASP A 100 29.63 -1.13 32.64
N ALA A 101 30.79 -1.79 32.55
CA ALA A 101 31.24 -2.50 31.35
C ALA A 101 30.45 -3.79 31.06
N GLN A 102 29.58 -4.24 31.98
CA GLN A 102 28.76 -5.45 31.77
C GLN A 102 27.45 -5.13 31.04
N ASN A 103 27.03 -3.86 31.03
CA ASN A 103 25.79 -3.43 30.42
C ASN A 103 26.02 -2.47 29.25
N LYS A 104 25.13 -2.54 28.27
CA LYS A 104 25.14 -1.66 27.10
C LYS A 104 23.85 -0.86 27.02
N GLN A 105 23.96 0.42 26.70
CA GLN A 105 22.82 1.31 26.46
C GLN A 105 22.61 1.51 24.95
N ILE A 106 21.35 1.72 24.56
CA ILE A 106 20.97 2.10 23.20
C ILE A 106 20.79 3.62 23.18
N LEU A 107 21.55 4.29 22.33
CA LEU A 107 21.50 5.73 22.16
C LEU A 107 21.00 6.07 20.74
N PRO A 108 19.90 6.86 20.61
CA PRO A 108 19.44 7.31 19.30
C PRO A 108 20.46 8.30 18.69
N LEU A 109 20.64 8.22 17.39
CA LEU A 109 21.43 9.18 16.62
C LEU A 109 20.50 10.13 15.87
N LYS A 110 20.88 11.41 15.77
CA LYS A 110 20.19 12.40 14.94
C LYS A 110 20.70 12.35 13.50
N ILE A 111 19.79 12.14 12.56
CA ILE A 111 20.13 12.25 11.13
C ILE A 111 20.54 13.70 10.81
N GLY A 112 21.55 13.87 9.95
CA GLY A 112 22.10 15.15 9.53
C GLY A 112 23.14 15.75 10.49
N THR A 113 23.18 15.31 11.76
CA THR A 113 24.18 15.77 12.75
C THR A 113 25.08 14.63 13.22
N ASP A 114 24.48 13.55 13.70
CA ASP A 114 25.17 12.40 14.27
C ASP A 114 25.44 11.33 13.21
N LEU A 115 24.50 11.16 12.27
CA LEU A 115 24.60 10.22 11.16
C LEU A 115 24.14 10.91 9.86
N ILE A 116 24.92 10.75 8.81
CA ILE A 116 24.65 11.30 7.48
C ILE A 116 24.13 10.18 6.59
N LEU A 117 22.99 10.41 5.95
CA LEU A 117 22.49 9.60 4.84
C LEU A 117 23.13 10.14 3.56
N GLU A 118 23.85 9.29 2.84
CA GLU A 118 24.61 9.67 1.65
C GLU A 118 23.96 9.09 0.39
N GLU A 119 24.15 9.79 -0.73
CA GLU A 119 23.56 9.45 -2.03
C GLU A 119 22.03 9.32 -1.95
N MET A 120 21.40 10.30 -1.29
CA MET A 120 19.95 10.41 -1.20
C MET A 120 19.35 10.76 -2.56
N THR A 121 18.28 10.06 -2.96
CA THR A 121 17.55 10.39 -4.20
C THR A 121 16.55 11.52 -3.96
N THR A 122 17.05 12.74 -3.71
CA THR A 122 16.24 13.91 -3.29
C THR A 122 15.28 14.44 -4.37
N SER A 123 15.37 13.95 -5.61
CA SER A 123 14.37 14.23 -6.65
C SER A 123 13.08 13.44 -6.45
N ASP A 124 13.18 12.27 -5.81
CA ASP A 124 12.10 11.30 -5.68
C ASP A 124 11.58 11.22 -4.25
N TRP A 125 12.43 11.57 -3.28
CA TRP A 125 12.14 11.55 -1.85
C TRP A 125 12.26 12.94 -1.23
N LEU A 126 11.33 13.27 -0.33
CA LEU A 126 11.32 14.53 0.41
C LEU A 126 11.32 14.26 1.92
N ASP A 127 12.20 14.93 2.67
CA ASP A 127 12.19 14.90 4.14
C ASP A 127 11.02 15.73 4.67
N GLY A 128 10.06 15.07 5.34
CA GLY A 128 8.88 15.71 5.92
C GLY A 128 9.16 16.48 7.20
N GLY A 129 10.38 16.46 7.74
CA GLY A 129 10.74 17.16 8.98
C GLY A 129 10.04 16.61 10.24
N ASP A 130 9.22 15.58 10.09
CA ASP A 130 8.47 14.88 11.12
C ASP A 130 9.08 13.49 11.43
N GLY A 131 10.27 13.22 10.91
CA GLY A 131 10.98 11.94 11.02
C GLY A 131 10.66 10.95 9.91
N TYR A 132 9.82 11.32 8.94
CA TYR A 132 9.52 10.51 7.76
C TYR A 132 10.08 11.14 6.48
N TYR A 133 10.59 10.27 5.60
CA TYR A 133 10.88 10.59 4.21
C TYR A 133 9.72 10.10 3.35
N TYR A 134 9.24 10.95 2.44
CA TYR A 134 8.08 10.69 1.60
C TYR A 134 8.50 10.45 0.17
N TYR A 135 8.04 9.35 -0.44
CA TYR A 135 8.24 9.12 -1.87
C TYR A 135 7.24 9.96 -2.65
N ILE A 136 7.73 11.00 -3.32
CA ILE A 136 6.90 12.00 -3.99
C ILE A 136 6.90 11.87 -5.51
N LYS A 137 7.70 10.97 -6.08
CA LYS A 137 7.83 10.82 -7.55
C LYS A 137 6.52 10.40 -8.21
N GLU A 138 5.93 9.31 -7.72
CA GLU A 138 4.72 8.69 -8.26
C GLU A 138 4.02 7.83 -7.20
N ALA A 139 2.74 7.49 -7.45
CA ALA A 139 2.09 6.42 -6.73
C ALA A 139 2.71 5.07 -7.14
N VAL A 140 3.22 4.29 -6.19
CA VAL A 140 3.93 3.04 -6.47
C VAL A 140 2.92 1.99 -6.90
N LYS A 141 3.00 1.56 -8.15
CA LYS A 141 2.09 0.57 -8.73
C LYS A 141 2.33 -0.84 -8.15
N PRO A 142 1.33 -1.74 -8.19
CA PRO A 142 1.50 -3.15 -7.83
C PRO A 142 2.71 -3.80 -8.49
N GLY A 143 3.52 -4.49 -7.69
CA GLY A 143 4.75 -5.17 -8.13
C GLY A 143 5.91 -4.25 -8.49
N LYS A 144 5.77 -2.93 -8.33
CA LYS A 144 6.85 -1.95 -8.53
C LYS A 144 7.50 -1.55 -7.23
N GLU A 145 8.63 -0.88 -7.36
CA GLU A 145 9.51 -0.48 -6.28
C GLU A 145 9.87 1.00 -6.44
N THR A 146 10.06 1.69 -5.32
CA THR A 146 10.56 3.07 -5.32
C THR A 146 12.00 3.11 -5.84
N SER A 147 12.48 4.30 -6.20
CA SER A 147 13.93 4.52 -6.19
C SER A 147 14.48 4.39 -4.78
N GLU A 148 15.79 4.14 -4.67
CA GLU A 148 16.45 4.03 -3.37
C GLU A 148 16.34 5.37 -2.63
N LEU A 149 15.97 5.30 -1.35
CA LEU A 149 15.93 6.44 -0.46
C LEU A 149 17.35 7.00 -0.31
N PHE A 150 18.28 6.22 0.28
CA PHE A 150 19.74 6.46 0.31
C PHE A 150 20.48 5.19 -0.11
N LYS A 151 21.77 5.32 -0.42
CA LYS A 151 22.66 4.17 -0.74
C LYS A 151 23.73 3.91 0.30
N LYS A 152 24.05 4.91 1.11
CA LYS A 152 25.15 4.87 2.07
C LYS A 152 24.79 5.60 3.34
N VAL A 153 25.45 5.19 4.42
CA VAL A 153 25.36 5.87 5.73
C VAL A 153 26.74 6.10 6.29
N LYS A 154 26.93 7.26 6.93
CA LYS A 154 28.20 7.64 7.52
C LYS A 154 27.97 8.25 8.91
N LEU A 155 28.67 7.75 9.91
CA LEU A 155 28.68 8.37 11.24
C LEU A 155 29.47 9.68 11.20
N SER A 156 29.01 10.71 11.90
CA SER A 156 29.70 12.01 11.93
C SER A 156 31.07 11.90 12.59
N ASP A 157 32.01 12.75 12.15
CA ASP A 157 33.40 12.72 12.64
C ASP A 157 33.48 12.93 14.16
N GLN A 158 32.55 13.69 14.75
CA GLN A 158 32.49 13.95 16.19
C GLN A 158 32.14 12.71 17.02
N LEU A 159 31.31 11.84 16.47
CA LEU A 159 30.84 10.62 17.14
C LEU A 159 31.65 9.39 16.75
N ARG A 160 32.35 9.44 15.63
CA ARG A 160 33.26 8.39 15.15
C ARG A 160 34.21 7.92 16.23
N ASP A 161 34.96 8.83 16.85
CA ASP A 161 36.00 8.43 17.80
C ASP A 161 35.41 7.78 19.06
N ARG A 162 34.19 8.22 19.44
CA ARG A 162 33.45 7.71 20.60
C ARG A 162 32.82 6.34 20.35
N TYR A 163 32.37 6.07 19.14
CA TYR A 163 31.53 4.91 18.81
C TYR A 163 32.13 3.99 17.75
N HIS A 164 33.45 4.07 17.49
CA HIS A 164 34.10 3.24 16.48
C HIS A 164 33.94 1.72 16.71
N ASP A 165 33.87 1.30 17.97
CA ASP A 165 33.61 -0.10 18.36
C ASP A 165 32.12 -0.38 18.71
N ALA A 166 31.25 0.63 18.55
CA ALA A 166 29.83 0.48 18.88
C ALA A 166 29.07 -0.19 17.74
N LYS A 167 28.08 -1.00 18.09
CA LYS A 167 27.18 -1.61 17.11
C LYS A 167 26.18 -0.57 16.62
N LEU A 168 26.36 -0.09 15.39
CA LEU A 168 25.37 0.74 14.69
C LEU A 168 24.20 -0.12 14.22
N SER A 169 22.98 0.32 14.50
CA SER A 169 21.75 -0.27 13.99
C SER A 169 20.88 0.82 13.36
N ILE A 170 20.36 0.58 12.18
CA ILE A 170 19.44 1.50 11.49
C ILE A 170 18.12 0.78 11.34
N ILE A 171 17.15 1.19 12.13
CA ILE A 171 15.80 0.65 12.09
C ILE A 171 15.00 1.44 11.05
N LEU A 172 14.36 0.71 10.14
CA LEU A 172 13.51 1.27 9.10
C LEU A 172 12.07 0.86 9.36
N LYS A 173 11.15 1.81 9.25
CA LYS A 173 9.71 1.54 9.26
C LYS A 173 9.11 2.15 8.00
N ALA A 174 8.60 1.30 7.12
CA ALA A 174 7.84 1.75 5.96
C ALA A 174 6.35 1.76 6.29
N GLU A 175 5.67 2.82 5.90
CA GLU A 175 4.22 2.93 5.95
C GLU A 175 3.69 3.23 4.56
N THR A 176 2.62 2.53 4.19
CA THR A 176 1.96 2.69 2.91
C THR A 176 0.47 2.85 3.07
N ILE A 177 -0.13 3.55 2.11
CA ILE A 177 -1.57 3.81 2.09
C ILE A 177 -2.04 3.83 0.63
N ASN A 178 -3.31 3.49 0.41
CA ASN A 178 -3.92 3.63 -0.92
C ASN A 178 -3.89 5.08 -1.39
N CYS A 179 -4.01 5.27 -2.71
CA CYS A 179 -3.91 6.59 -3.33
C CYS A 179 -5.26 7.30 -3.50
N ALA A 180 -6.28 7.00 -2.71
CA ALA A 180 -7.51 7.81 -2.70
C ALA A 180 -7.23 9.24 -2.22
N GLU A 181 -8.01 10.20 -2.69
CA GLU A 181 -7.70 11.64 -2.65
C GLU A 181 -7.23 12.17 -1.27
N PHE A 182 -7.85 11.71 -0.19
CA PHE A 182 -7.55 12.17 1.17
C PHE A 182 -6.96 11.10 2.09
N ALA A 183 -6.83 9.85 1.63
CA ALA A 183 -6.47 8.71 2.49
C ALA A 183 -5.14 8.91 3.22
N TYR A 184 -4.14 9.47 2.54
CA TYR A 184 -2.83 9.73 3.14
C TYR A 184 -2.87 10.87 4.17
N ARG A 185 -3.71 11.90 3.96
CA ARG A 185 -3.88 12.99 4.93
C ARG A 185 -4.56 12.49 6.19
N ASP A 186 -5.60 11.68 6.02
CA ASP A 186 -6.33 11.05 7.13
C ASP A 186 -5.38 10.17 7.96
N ALA A 187 -4.60 9.33 7.29
CA ALA A 187 -3.70 8.38 7.96
C ALA A 187 -2.47 9.05 8.57
N TRP A 188 -1.83 9.99 7.87
CA TRP A 188 -0.52 10.53 8.27
C TRP A 188 -0.60 11.84 9.02
N TRP A 189 -1.64 12.63 8.78
CA TRP A 189 -1.81 13.99 9.31
C TRP A 189 -3.16 14.21 10.00
N GLN A 190 -3.85 13.13 10.37
CA GLN A 190 -5.12 13.17 11.11
C GLN A 190 -6.20 13.99 10.37
N GLY A 191 -6.19 13.93 9.05
CA GLY A 191 -7.13 14.63 8.16
C GLY A 191 -6.77 16.09 7.88
N ASN A 192 -5.70 16.62 8.49
CA ASN A 192 -5.26 17.99 8.24
C ASN A 192 -4.48 18.11 6.92
N THR A 193 -4.64 19.25 6.25
CA THR A 193 -3.78 19.62 5.12
C THR A 193 -2.63 20.47 5.64
N PRO A 194 -1.36 20.03 5.49
CA PRO A 194 -0.21 20.80 5.95
C PRO A 194 -0.12 22.14 5.23
N THR A 195 0.13 23.21 5.98
CA THR A 195 0.22 24.59 5.46
C THR A 195 1.63 25.14 5.44
N THR A 196 2.60 24.44 6.03
CA THR A 196 4.00 24.84 6.12
C THR A 196 4.92 23.79 5.53
N ALA A 197 5.98 24.24 4.86
CA ALA A 197 7.06 23.37 4.44
C ALA A 197 7.76 22.74 5.67
N PRO A 198 8.28 21.51 5.55
CA PRO A 198 8.35 20.72 4.32
C PRO A 198 7.09 19.87 4.01
N LEU A 199 6.22 19.61 4.99
CA LEU A 199 5.02 18.77 4.78
C LEU A 199 4.03 19.33 3.75
N LYS A 200 3.92 20.65 3.62
CA LYS A 200 3.13 21.28 2.55
C LYS A 200 3.65 20.89 1.17
N ASP A 201 4.96 20.79 0.99
CA ASP A 201 5.57 20.44 -0.30
C ASP A 201 5.33 18.96 -0.63
N VAL A 202 5.33 18.09 0.39
CA VAL A 202 4.88 16.70 0.27
C VAL A 202 3.43 16.64 -0.21
N ASP A 203 2.53 17.38 0.45
CA ASP A 203 1.11 17.43 0.08
C ASP A 203 0.90 17.91 -1.36
N ASP A 204 1.59 19.01 -1.73
CA ASP A 204 1.53 19.58 -3.06
C ASP A 204 1.96 18.59 -4.15
N ALA A 205 2.94 17.74 -3.84
CA ALA A 205 3.37 16.68 -4.75
C ALA A 205 2.36 15.52 -4.82
N LEU A 206 1.92 14.98 -3.67
CA LEU A 206 1.10 13.77 -3.59
C LEU A 206 -0.34 13.98 -4.06
N LYS A 207 -0.97 15.13 -3.79
CA LYS A 207 -2.37 15.39 -4.18
C LYS A 207 -2.61 15.33 -5.69
N THR A 208 -1.56 15.49 -6.50
CA THR A 208 -1.63 15.41 -7.97
C THR A 208 -1.56 13.97 -8.50
N LYS A 209 -1.35 12.99 -7.61
CA LYS A 209 -0.99 11.60 -7.93
C LYS A 209 -1.99 10.57 -7.38
N VAL A 210 -3.14 11.07 -6.95
CA VAL A 210 -4.23 10.25 -6.41
C VAL A 210 -4.89 9.45 -7.54
N ASP A 211 -5.45 8.29 -7.20
CA ASP A 211 -6.24 7.49 -8.13
C ASP A 211 -7.51 8.27 -8.49
N LYS A 212 -7.95 8.17 -9.76
CA LYS A 212 -9.16 8.81 -10.28
C LYS A 212 -10.31 7.84 -10.37
#